data_AF-A0A9D2H8X9-F1
#
_entry.id   AF-A0A9D2H8X9-F1
#
_cell.length_a   1.000
_cell.length_b   1.000
_cell.length_c   1.000
_cell.angle_alpha   90.00
_cell.angle_beta   90.00
_cell.angle_gamma   90.00
#
_symmetry.space_group_name_H-M   'P 1'
#
loop_
_entity.id
_entity.type
_entity.pdbx_description
1 polymer ?
#
loop_
_entity_poly.entity_id
_entity_poly.type
_entity_poly.pdbx_seq_one_letter_code
_entity_poly.pdbx_strand_id
1 'polypeptide(L)'
;MDKMDKEDILVRSRNDNRKGDEREVQNRTNAELFSYWIVIVILFVTALLSDAGVIGGEIFINGRSFLFKDFVWLLNFLSLSCEFGSKFYFSRKIWQLLLCLFFAAGVFSCLIF
;
A
#
# COMPACT_ATOMS: atom_id res chain seq x y z
N MET A 1 40.99 15.10 32.33
CA MET A 1 39.85 14.54 31.58
C MET A 1 40.31 13.18 31.09
N ASP A 2 39.95 12.15 31.86
CA ASP A 2 40.51 10.82 31.76
C ASP A 2 40.00 10.10 30.49
N LYS A 3 40.78 9.18 29.92
CA LYS A 3 40.42 8.49 28.66
C LYS A 3 39.07 7.75 28.77
N MET A 4 38.76 7.25 29.96
CA MET A 4 37.54 6.52 30.30
C MET A 4 36.27 7.38 30.16
N ASP A 5 36.37 8.67 30.51
CA ASP A 5 35.26 9.63 30.47
C ASP A 5 34.84 9.96 29.03
N LYS A 6 35.80 9.93 28.09
CA LYS A 6 35.52 10.15 26.65
C LYS A 6 34.79 8.96 26.01
N GLU A 7 35.12 7.73 26.40
CA GLU A 7 34.46 6.54 25.86
C GLU A 7 33.01 6.43 26.35
N ASP A 8 32.75 6.76 27.61
CA ASP A 8 31.39 6.78 28.16
C ASP A 8 30.51 7.84 27.48
N ILE A 9 31.05 9.03 27.21
CA ILE A 9 30.34 10.09 26.47
C ILE A 9 30.04 9.63 25.02
N LEU A 10 30.98 8.95 24.37
CA LEU A 10 30.79 8.43 23.01
C LEU A 10 29.75 7.31 22.95
N VAL A 11 29.75 6.39 23.92
CA VAL A 11 28.75 5.32 24.01
C VAL A 11 27.35 5.89 24.25
N ARG A 12 27.23 6.90 25.12
CA ARG A 12 25.98 7.59 25.39
C ARG A 12 25.44 8.32 24.16
N SER A 13 26.30 9.07 23.46
CA SER A 13 25.96 9.73 22.20
C SER A 13 25.53 8.74 21.11
N ARG A 14 26.21 7.58 21.00
CA ARG A 14 25.83 6.53 20.04
C ARG A 14 24.47 5.92 20.35
N ASN A 15 24.17 5.68 21.62
CA ASN A 15 22.87 5.15 22.05
C ASN A 15 21.72 6.16 21.87
N ASP A 16 21.98 7.45 22.12
CA ASP A 16 20.99 8.50 21.92
C ASP A 16 20.72 8.74 20.42
N ASN A 17 21.76 8.71 19.58
CA ASN A 17 21.62 8.80 18.12
C ASN A 17 20.93 7.57 17.50
N ARG A 18 21.11 6.36 18.08
CA ARG A 18 20.45 5.14 17.60
C ARG A 18 18.93 5.24 17.65
N LYS A 19 18.38 5.92 18.66
CA LYS A 19 16.93 6.18 18.77
C LYS A 19 16.42 7.24 17.79
N GLY A 20 17.26 8.22 17.45
CA GLY A 20 16.94 9.23 16.42
C GLY A 20 16.82 8.60 15.05
N ASP A 21 17.75 7.71 14.72
CA ASP A 21 17.79 6.97 13.45
C ASP A 21 16.59 6.01 13.30
N GLU A 22 16.27 5.24 14.36
CA GLU A 22 15.08 4.39 14.40
C GLU A 22 13.77 5.19 14.20
N ARG A 23 13.69 6.42 14.74
CA ARG A 23 12.52 7.29 14.60
C ARG A 23 12.40 7.89 13.20
N GLU A 24 13.50 8.26 12.56
CA GLU A 24 13.50 8.73 11.17
C GLU A 24 13.11 7.61 10.20
N VAL A 25 13.66 6.41 10.39
CA VAL A 25 13.26 5.21 9.63
C VAL A 25 11.77 4.94 9.80
N GLN A 26 11.26 4.96 11.04
CA GLN A 26 9.83 4.73 11.30
C GLN A 26 8.93 5.81 10.66
N ASN A 27 9.33 7.08 10.74
CA ASN A 27 8.59 8.18 10.10
C ASN A 27 8.56 8.02 8.57
N ARG A 28 9.67 7.63 7.96
CA ARG A 28 9.75 7.37 6.52
C ARG A 28 8.84 6.21 6.11
N THR A 29 8.89 5.08 6.81
CA THR A 29 8.02 3.93 6.55
C THR A 29 6.55 4.29 6.74
N ASN A 30 6.21 5.09 7.76
CA ASN A 30 4.84 5.56 7.97
C ASN A 30 4.36 6.49 6.85
N ALA A 31 5.23 7.39 6.36
CA ALA A 31 4.91 8.26 5.23
C ALA A 31 4.67 7.47 3.94
N GLU A 32 5.49 6.45 3.67
CA GLU A 32 5.32 5.54 2.54
C GLU A 32 4.00 4.77 2.63
N LEU A 33 3.69 4.17 3.79
CA LEU A 33 2.41 3.48 4.02
C LEU A 33 1.19 4.41 3.88
N PHE A 34 1.30 5.65 4.37
CA PHE A 34 0.25 6.65 4.23
C PHE A 34 0.03 7.04 2.76
N SER A 35 1.11 7.16 1.99
CA SER A 35 1.02 7.46 0.56
C SER A 35 0.28 6.36 -0.22
N TYR A 36 0.53 5.08 0.08
CA TYR A 36 -0.19 3.96 -0.55
C TYR A 36 -1.68 3.96 -0.17
N TRP A 37 -2.00 4.28 1.08
CA TRP A 37 -3.39 4.42 1.52
C TRP A 37 -4.14 5.54 0.78
N ILE A 38 -3.49 6.69 0.57
CA ILE A 38 -4.09 7.79 -0.19
C ILE A 38 -4.40 7.34 -1.63
N VAL A 39 -3.48 6.63 -2.28
CA VAL A 39 -3.69 6.12 -3.64
C VAL A 39 -4.90 5.19 -3.71
N ILE A 40 -5.06 4.29 -2.73
CA ILE A 40 -6.24 3.41 -2.65
C ILE A 40 -7.53 4.23 -2.50
N VAL A 41 -7.54 5.26 -1.66
CA VAL A 41 -8.72 6.14 -1.49
C VAL A 41 -9.05 6.87 -2.78
N ILE A 42 -8.04 7.41 -3.49
CA ILE A 42 -8.24 8.10 -4.77
C ILE A 42 -8.81 7.13 -5.82
N LEU A 43 -8.27 5.91 -5.92
CA LEU A 43 -8.78 4.89 -6.83
C LEU A 43 -10.22 4.51 -6.50
N PHE A 44 -10.57 4.39 -5.22
CA PHE A 44 -11.92 4.08 -4.78
C PHE A 44 -12.91 5.19 -5.13
N VAL A 45 -12.55 6.45 -4.86
CA VAL A 45 -13.38 7.61 -5.25
C VAL A 45 -13.53 7.67 -6.77
N THR A 46 -12.48 7.38 -7.53
CA THR A 46 -12.53 7.36 -9.00
C THR A 46 -13.47 6.27 -9.52
N ALA A 47 -13.50 5.09 -8.87
CA ALA A 47 -14.45 4.03 -9.20
C ALA A 47 -15.89 4.49 -8.98
N LEU A 48 -16.18 5.09 -7.82
CA LEU A 48 -17.51 5.61 -7.51
C LEU A 48 -17.96 6.72 -8.47
N LEU A 49 -17.07 7.63 -8.84
CA LEU A 49 -17.35 8.67 -9.83
C LEU A 49 -17.61 8.07 -11.22
N SER A 50 -16.95 6.96 -11.55
CA SER A 50 -17.20 6.26 -12.80
C SER A 50 -18.54 5.53 -12.81
N ASP A 51 -18.91 4.89 -11.72
CA ASP A 51 -20.23 4.26 -11.56
C ASP A 51 -21.37 5.29 -11.57
N ALA A 52 -21.13 6.49 -11.00
CA ALA A 52 -22.06 7.61 -11.06
C ALA A 52 -22.14 8.27 -12.46
N GLY A 53 -21.32 7.84 -13.42
CA GLY A 53 -21.29 8.39 -14.78
C GLY A 53 -20.65 9.77 -14.89
N VAL A 54 -19.97 10.25 -13.85
CA VAL A 54 -19.28 11.55 -13.86
C VAL A 54 -18.00 11.48 -14.71
N ILE A 55 -17.30 10.35 -14.66
CA ILE A 55 -16.05 10.10 -15.39
C ILE A 55 -16.22 8.79 -16.16
N GLY A 56 -15.89 8.77 -17.44
CA GLY A 56 -16.06 7.58 -18.26
C GLY A 56 -15.24 7.60 -19.53
N GLY A 57 -15.32 6.51 -20.28
CA GLY A 57 -14.59 6.31 -21.52
C GLY A 57 -14.32 4.84 -21.77
N GLU A 58 -13.53 4.58 -22.81
CA GLU A 58 -13.05 3.27 -23.19
C GLU A 58 -11.53 3.22 -23.09
N ILE A 59 -11.03 2.12 -22.55
CA ILE A 59 -9.60 1.82 -22.45
C ILE A 59 -9.29 0.74 -23.46
N PHE A 60 -8.40 1.06 -24.40
CA PHE A 60 -7.95 0.12 -25.41
C PHE A 60 -6.63 -0.52 -25.00
N ILE A 61 -6.63 -1.84 -24.80
CA ILE A 61 -5.44 -2.63 -24.49
C ILE A 61 -5.39 -3.81 -25.46
N ASN A 62 -4.30 -3.91 -26.22
CA ASN A 62 -4.01 -5.02 -27.12
C ASN A 62 -5.20 -5.41 -28.05
N GLY A 63 -5.85 -4.41 -28.64
CA GLY A 63 -6.98 -4.60 -29.56
C GLY A 63 -8.33 -4.91 -28.89
N ARG A 64 -8.40 -4.93 -27.55
CA ARG A 64 -9.67 -5.04 -26.80
C ARG A 64 -10.02 -3.70 -26.15
N SER A 65 -11.30 -3.35 -26.22
CA SER A 65 -11.86 -2.21 -25.50
C SER A 65 -12.44 -2.68 -24.17
N PHE A 66 -12.13 -1.95 -23.11
CA PHE A 66 -12.67 -2.12 -21.76
C PHE A 66 -13.37 -0.83 -21.36
N LEU A 67 -14.49 -0.93 -20.64
CA LEU A 67 -15.10 0.25 -20.05
C LEU A 67 -14.17 0.80 -18.96
N PHE A 68 -14.03 2.12 -18.90
CA PHE A 68 -13.19 2.80 -17.91
C PHE A 68 -13.57 2.38 -16.48
N LYS A 69 -14.86 2.22 -16.18
CA LYS A 69 -15.35 1.79 -14.87
C LYS A 69 -14.78 0.42 -14.45
N ASP A 70 -14.79 -0.54 -15.37
CA ASP A 70 -14.40 -1.93 -15.08
C ASP A 70 -12.90 -2.01 -14.87
N PHE A 71 -12.15 -1.21 -15.62
CA PHE A 71 -10.71 -1.06 -15.43
C PHE A 71 -10.34 -0.42 -14.09
N VAL A 72 -11.05 0.61 -13.65
CA VAL A 72 -10.77 1.25 -12.34
C VAL A 72 -11.13 0.31 -11.19
N TRP A 73 -12.22 -0.45 -11.30
CA TRP A 73 -12.56 -1.51 -10.35
C TRP A 73 -11.50 -2.62 -10.30
N LEU A 74 -11.01 -3.04 -11.47
CA LEU A 74 -9.90 -4.00 -11.57
C LEU A 74 -8.64 -3.50 -10.83
N LEU A 75 -8.26 -2.23 -11.02
CA LEU A 75 -7.11 -1.63 -10.34
C LEU A 75 -7.30 -1.58 -8.82
N ASN A 76 -8.52 -1.29 -8.33
CA ASN A 76 -8.83 -1.31 -6.90
C ASN A 76 -8.67 -2.71 -6.31
N PHE A 77 -9.28 -3.72 -6.94
CA PHE A 77 -9.20 -5.10 -6.46
C PHE A 77 -7.77 -5.64 -6.51
N LEU A 78 -7.01 -5.31 -7.55
CA LEU A 78 -5.60 -5.70 -7.64
C LEU A 78 -4.77 -5.06 -6.52
N SER A 79 -4.94 -3.75 -6.29
CA SER A 79 -4.23 -3.01 -5.25
C SER A 79 -4.51 -3.58 -3.86
N LEU A 80 -5.77 -3.84 -3.54
CA LEU A 80 -6.16 -4.44 -2.25
C LEU A 80 -5.67 -5.88 -2.11
N SER A 81 -5.70 -6.67 -3.18
CA SER A 81 -5.14 -8.04 -3.18
C SER A 81 -3.65 -8.02 -2.84
N CYS A 82 -2.88 -7.13 -3.49
CA CYS A 82 -1.45 -6.96 -3.20
C CYS A 82 -1.20 -6.49 -1.76
N GLU A 83 -1.99 -5.54 -1.25
CA GLU A 83 -1.87 -5.00 0.11
C GLU A 83 -2.14 -6.07 1.18
N PHE A 84 -3.21 -6.86 1.03
CA PHE A 84 -3.52 -7.91 2.00
C PHE A 84 -2.61 -9.14 1.84
N GLY A 85 -2.16 -9.44 0.62
CA GLY A 85 -1.18 -10.48 0.35
C GLY A 85 0.18 -10.17 0.98
N SER A 86 0.66 -8.94 0.84
CA SER A 86 1.91 -8.49 1.47
C SER A 86 1.80 -8.50 3.00
N LYS A 87 0.70 -7.98 3.55
CA LYS A 87 0.43 -8.02 5.00
C LYS A 87 0.39 -9.45 5.53
N PHE A 88 -0.23 -10.38 4.80
CA PHE A 88 -0.24 -11.80 5.18
C PHE A 88 1.17 -12.41 5.17
N TYR A 89 2.00 -12.10 4.18
CA TYR A 89 3.37 -12.59 4.10
C TYR A 89 4.18 -12.23 5.36
N PHE A 90 4.04 -11.00 5.85
CA PHE A 90 4.75 -10.51 7.04
C PHE A 90 4.08 -10.87 8.37
N SER A 91 2.76 -10.69 8.49
CA SER A 91 2.04 -10.86 9.76
C SER A 91 1.53 -12.29 10.00
N ARG A 92 1.45 -13.13 8.95
CA ARG A 92 0.94 -14.52 8.97
C ARG A 92 -0.46 -14.68 9.58
N LYS A 93 -1.28 -13.62 9.56
CA LYS A 93 -2.66 -13.65 10.08
C LYS A 93 -3.63 -14.16 9.02
N ILE A 94 -4.34 -15.26 9.32
CA ILE A 94 -5.28 -15.92 8.39
C ILE A 94 -6.35 -14.97 7.82
N TRP A 95 -6.84 -14.01 8.61
CA TRP A 95 -7.83 -13.03 8.16
C TRP A 95 -7.33 -12.17 7.00
N GLN A 96 -6.03 -11.87 6.93
CA GLN A 96 -5.45 -11.13 5.81
C GLN A 96 -5.40 -11.98 4.55
N LEU A 97 -5.18 -13.29 4.68
CA LEU A 97 -5.27 -14.22 3.56
C LEU A 97 -6.70 -14.31 3.01
N LEU A 98 -7.71 -14.39 3.90
CA LEU A 98 -9.12 -14.40 3.49
C LEU A 98 -9.49 -13.13 2.72
N LEU A 99 -9.06 -11.96 3.20
CA LEU A 99 -9.26 -10.69 2.49
C LEU A 99 -8.54 -10.67 1.14
N CYS A 100 -7.28 -11.13 1.09
CA CYS A 100 -6.53 -11.25 -0.16
C CYS A 100 -7.26 -12.13 -1.18
N LEU A 101 -7.79 -13.28 -0.77
CA LEU A 101 -8.54 -14.19 -1.64
C LEU A 101 -9.86 -13.58 -2.09
N PHE A 102 -10.56 -12.86 -1.21
CA PHE A 102 -11.78 -12.13 -1.55
C PHE A 102 -11.53 -11.08 -2.64
N PHE A 103 -10.50 -10.25 -2.49
CA PHE A 103 -10.16 -9.24 -3.50
C PHE A 103 -9.62 -9.88 -4.79
N ALA A 104 -8.88 -10.98 -4.70
CA ALA A 104 -8.41 -11.71 -5.87
C ALA A 104 -9.59 -12.30 -6.67
N ALA A 105 -10.64 -12.80 -5.99
CA ALA A 105 -11.87 -13.21 -6.65
C ALA A 105 -12.53 -12.04 -7.40
N GLY A 106 -12.53 -10.84 -6.81
CA GLY A 106 -12.99 -9.61 -7.47
C GLY A 106 -12.20 -9.29 -8.76
N VAL A 107 -10.88 -9.49 -8.77
CA VAL A 107 -10.04 -9.36 -9.97
C VAL A 107 -10.53 -10.32 -11.07
N PHE A 108 -10.76 -11.59 -10.73
CA PHE A 108 -11.28 -12.56 -11.71
C PHE A 108 -12.66 -12.16 -12.24
N SER A 109 -13.55 -11.66 -11.39
CA SER A 109 -14.86 -11.17 -11.83
C SER A 109 -14.76 -10.01 -12.82
N CYS A 110 -13.85 -9.06 -12.60
CA CYS A 110 -13.61 -7.93 -13.53
C CYS A 110 -12.91 -8.32 -14.84
N LEU A 111 -12.28 -9.48 -14.92
CA LEU A 111 -11.62 -9.97 -16.15
C LEU A 111 -12.53 -10.86 -17.02
N ILE A 112 -13.58 -11.42 -16.42
CA ILE A 112 -14.54 -12.29 -17.12
C ILE A 112 -15.62 -11.48 -17.85
N PHE A 113 -15.92 -10.27 -17.35
CA PHE A 113 -16.82 -9.29 -17.96
C PHE A 113 -16.03 -8.31 -18.85
#